data_AF-A0A2S6U660-F1
#
_entry.id   AF-A0A2S6U660-F1
#
_cell.length_a   1.000
_cell.length_b   1.000
_cell.length_c   1.000
_cell.angle_alpha   90.00
_cell.angle_beta   90.00
_cell.angle_gamma   90.00
#
_symmetry.space_group_name_H-M   'P 1'
#
loop_
_entity.id
_entity.type
_entity.pdbx_description
1 polymer ?
#
loop_
_entity_poly.entity_id
_entity_poly.type
_entity_poly.pdbx_seq_one_letter_code
_entity_poly.pdbx_strand_id
1 'polypeptide(L)'
;MPGKANPTPSTEVGYETAKLLLDIGAVNFRPDEPYRLTAGWASPVYIDCRWVISFPEARRRIVKLGIDLLNRDAALPRIDMIAGGETAGIPYAAWIAAGTDKPMLYVRKQP
;
A
#
# COMPACT_ATOMS: atom_id res chain seq x y z
N MET A 1 -20.36 -6.91 -26.22
CA MET A 1 -19.42 -6.29 -25.27
C MET A 1 -19.65 -6.96 -23.93
N PRO A 2 -18.66 -7.60 -23.28
CA PRO A 2 -18.88 -8.17 -21.96
C PRO A 2 -19.22 -7.01 -21.01
N GLY A 3 -20.36 -7.12 -20.33
CA GLY A 3 -20.89 -6.08 -19.45
C GLY A 3 -19.87 -5.73 -18.37
N LYS A 4 -19.62 -4.44 -18.17
CA LYS A 4 -18.82 -3.97 -17.04
C LYS A 4 -19.56 -4.38 -15.77
N ALA A 5 -19.06 -5.39 -15.07
CA ALA A 5 -19.53 -5.72 -13.73
C ALA A 5 -19.39 -4.47 -12.85
N ASN A 6 -20.41 -4.16 -12.05
CA ASN A 6 -20.31 -3.08 -11.08
C ASN A 6 -19.10 -3.35 -10.16
N PRO A 7 -18.25 -2.35 -9.90
CA PRO A 7 -17.06 -2.55 -9.09
C PRO A 7 -17.48 -3.04 -7.70
N THR A 8 -16.80 -4.07 -7.21
CA THR A 8 -16.98 -4.50 -5.83
C THR A 8 -16.34 -3.44 -4.91
N PRO A 9 -16.70 -3.37 -3.61
CA PRO A 9 -16.09 -2.37 -2.73
C PRO A 9 -14.56 -2.53 -2.59
N SER A 10 -14.01 -3.74 -2.76
CA SER A 10 -12.55 -3.93 -2.84
C SER A 10 -11.97 -3.38 -4.15
N THR A 11 -12.72 -3.44 -5.23
CA THR A 11 -12.37 -2.80 -6.51
C THR A 11 -12.36 -1.27 -6.38
N GLU A 12 -13.32 -0.68 -5.65
CA GLU A 12 -13.37 0.77 -5.41
C GLU A 12 -12.17 1.26 -4.59
N VAL A 13 -11.83 0.56 -3.51
CA VAL A 13 -10.63 0.85 -2.71
C VAL A 13 -9.35 0.76 -3.56
N GLY A 14 -9.28 -0.24 -4.45
CA GLY A 14 -8.19 -0.39 -5.39
C GLY A 14 -8.07 0.79 -6.35
N TYR A 15 -9.18 1.24 -6.95
CA TYR A 15 -9.19 2.39 -7.85
C TYR A 15 -8.78 3.69 -7.17
N GLU A 16 -9.26 3.92 -5.94
CA GLU A 16 -8.88 5.11 -5.19
C GLU A 16 -7.39 5.11 -4.82
N THR A 17 -6.88 3.98 -4.35
CA THR A 17 -5.45 3.81 -4.04
C THR A 17 -4.61 4.03 -5.30
N ALA A 18 -5.01 3.46 -6.43
CA ALA A 18 -4.31 3.63 -7.71
C ALA A 18 -4.28 5.10 -8.13
N LYS A 19 -5.39 5.82 -8.02
CA LYS A 19 -5.46 7.26 -8.31
C LYS A 19 -4.47 8.05 -7.44
N LEU A 20 -4.47 7.83 -6.13
CA LEU A 20 -3.56 8.51 -5.20
C LEU A 20 -2.08 8.25 -5.55
N LEU A 21 -1.73 7.01 -5.90
CA LEU A 21 -0.37 6.64 -6.27
C LEU A 21 0.08 7.29 -7.58
N LEU A 22 -0.81 7.42 -8.55
CA LEU A 22 -0.55 8.11 -9.82
C LEU A 22 -0.41 9.62 -9.61
N ASP A 23 -1.32 10.22 -8.84
CA ASP A 23 -1.35 11.67 -8.58
C ASP A 23 -0.06 12.17 -7.92
N ILE A 24 0.55 11.38 -7.03
CA ILE A 24 1.82 11.73 -6.36
C ILE A 24 3.08 11.27 -7.10
N GLY A 25 2.94 10.61 -8.27
CA GLY A 25 4.06 10.08 -9.04
C GLY A 25 4.76 8.87 -8.39
N ALA A 26 4.10 8.17 -7.47
CA ALA A 26 4.63 6.95 -6.87
C ALA A 26 4.64 5.78 -7.87
N VAL A 27 3.81 5.83 -8.91
CA VAL A 27 3.77 4.89 -10.03
C VAL A 27 4.15 5.62 -11.32
N ASN A 28 5.07 5.05 -12.09
CA ASN A 28 5.58 5.62 -13.33
C ASN A 28 5.55 4.60 -14.48
N PHE A 29 5.33 5.08 -15.70
CA PHE A 29 5.28 4.28 -16.93
C PHE A 29 6.36 4.72 -17.92
N ARG A 30 7.14 3.79 -18.43
CA ARG A 30 8.12 3.96 -19.51
C ARG A 30 8.07 2.78 -20.49
N PRO A 31 7.07 2.71 -21.37
CA PRO A 31 6.90 1.59 -22.29
C PRO A 31 8.04 1.49 -23.32
N ASP A 32 8.53 2.64 -23.80
CA ASP A 32 9.56 2.69 -24.86
C ASP A 32 10.98 2.58 -24.32
N GLU A 33 11.20 3.00 -23.07
CA GLU A 33 12.50 2.91 -22.38
C GLU A 33 12.36 2.28 -20.98
N PRO A 34 12.20 0.94 -20.91
CA PRO A 34 11.88 0.26 -19.66
C PRO A 34 12.94 0.41 -18.56
N TYR A 35 12.50 0.36 -17.32
CA TYR A 35 13.38 0.31 -16.15
C TYR A 35 14.11 -1.03 -16.11
N ARG A 36 15.44 -0.99 -15.94
CA ARG A 36 16.23 -2.19 -15.61
C ARG A 36 16.23 -2.39 -14.11
N LEU A 37 15.53 -3.43 -13.66
CA LEU A 37 15.47 -3.83 -12.26
C LEU A 37 16.78 -4.51 -11.85
N THR A 38 17.06 -4.52 -10.54
CA THR A 38 18.28 -5.14 -9.98
C THR A 38 18.37 -6.64 -10.25
N ALA A 39 17.23 -7.31 -10.47
CA ALA A 39 17.14 -8.71 -10.89
C ALA A 39 17.42 -8.93 -12.40
N GLY A 40 17.76 -7.88 -13.15
CA GLY A 40 18.02 -7.92 -14.60
C GLY A 40 16.77 -7.79 -15.47
N TRP A 41 15.57 -7.83 -14.89
CA TRP A 41 14.31 -7.71 -15.61
C TRP A 41 14.06 -6.29 -16.14
N ALA A 42 13.51 -6.17 -17.35
CA ALA A 42 13.06 -4.91 -17.93
C ALA A 42 11.55 -4.72 -17.68
N SER A 43 11.17 -3.68 -16.95
CA SER A 43 9.77 -3.39 -16.64
C SER A 43 9.33 -2.04 -17.22
N PRO A 44 8.20 -1.98 -17.95
CA PRO A 44 7.65 -0.70 -18.42
C PRO A 44 6.95 0.08 -17.29
N VAL A 45 6.82 -0.52 -16.11
CA VAL A 45 6.20 0.08 -14.92
C VAL A 45 7.16 0.04 -13.74
N TYR A 46 7.15 1.11 -12.96
CA TYR A 46 7.90 1.20 -11.71
C TYR A 46 7.01 1.78 -10.62
N ILE A 47 7.12 1.25 -9.40
CA ILE A 47 6.43 1.76 -8.22
C ILE A 47 7.42 1.89 -7.06
N ASP A 48 7.33 3.02 -6.35
CA ASP A 48 7.99 3.18 -5.05
C ASP A 48 7.00 3.65 -3.99
N CYS A 49 6.45 2.70 -3.23
CA CYS A 49 5.53 3.03 -2.13
C CYS A 49 6.23 3.81 -1.01
N ARG A 50 7.56 3.76 -0.88
CA ARG A 50 8.26 4.60 0.13
C ARG A 50 8.06 6.08 -0.15
N TRP A 51 7.78 6.46 -1.40
CA TRP A 51 7.48 7.83 -1.78
C TRP A 51 6.23 8.39 -1.08
N VAL A 52 5.22 7.53 -0.85
CA VAL A 52 3.94 7.89 -0.22
C VAL A 52 4.14 8.56 1.14
N ILE A 53 5.19 8.20 1.88
CA ILE A 53 5.44 8.73 3.23
C ILE A 53 5.60 10.26 3.24
N SER A 54 6.03 10.84 2.11
CA SER A 54 6.26 12.27 1.92
C SER A 54 4.98 13.06 1.66
N PHE A 55 3.82 12.40 1.48
CA PHE A 55 2.55 13.02 1.11
C PHE A 55 1.50 12.82 2.21
N PRO A 56 1.29 13.80 3.12
CA PRO A 56 0.44 13.63 4.29
C PRO A 56 -1.02 13.27 3.99
N GLU A 57 -1.60 13.81 2.91
CA GLU A 57 -2.97 13.49 2.49
C GLU A 57 -3.05 12.06 1.94
N ALA A 58 -2.19 11.74 0.96
CA ALA A 58 -2.18 10.41 0.33
C ALA A 58 -1.90 9.30 1.35
N ARG A 59 -0.90 9.46 2.23
CA ARG A 59 -0.57 8.44 3.24
C ARG A 59 -1.71 8.22 4.23
N ARG A 60 -2.38 9.30 4.70
CA ARG A 60 -3.52 9.17 5.61
C ARG A 60 -4.67 8.42 4.95
N ARG A 61 -4.96 8.74 3.69
CA ARG A 61 -6.04 8.09 2.96
C ARG A 61 -5.75 6.62 2.68
N ILE A 62 -4.56 6.29 2.18
CA ILE A 62 -4.14 4.91 1.89
C ILE A 62 -4.16 4.06 3.17
N VAL A 63 -3.63 4.57 4.30
CA VAL A 63 -3.65 3.84 5.58
C VAL A 63 -5.08 3.62 6.06
N LYS A 64 -5.95 4.64 5.97
CA LYS A 64 -7.36 4.50 6.35
C LYS A 64 -8.07 3.43 5.51
N LEU A 65 -7.89 3.45 4.20
CA LEU A 65 -8.45 2.43 3.31
C LEU A 65 -8.00 1.01 3.71
N GLY A 66 -6.72 0.85 4.07
CA GLY A 66 -6.18 -0.42 4.57
C GLY A 66 -6.81 -0.88 5.89
N ILE A 67 -6.95 0.03 6.87
CA ILE A 67 -7.62 -0.28 8.15
C ILE A 67 -9.09 -0.67 7.92
N ASP A 68 -9.80 0.07 7.07
CA ASP A 68 -11.21 -0.18 6.77
C ASP A 68 -11.40 -1.57 6.12
N LEU A 69 -10.48 -1.98 5.23
CA LEU A 69 -10.46 -3.33 4.67
C LEU A 69 -10.24 -4.41 5.74
N LEU A 70 -9.25 -4.24 6.61
CA LEU A 70 -8.96 -5.21 7.66
C LEU A 70 -10.11 -5.34 8.68
N ASN A 71 -10.85 -4.26 8.94
CA ASN A 71 -12.06 -4.27 9.76
C ASN A 71 -13.19 -5.04 9.07
N ARG A 72 -13.39 -4.80 7.77
CA ARG A 72 -14.44 -5.43 6.98
C ARG A 72 -14.28 -6.95 6.92
N ASP A 73 -13.05 -7.43 6.79
CA ASP A 73 -12.75 -8.87 6.74
C ASP A 73 -12.75 -9.53 8.14
N ALA A 74 -13.19 -8.79 9.17
CA ALA A 74 -13.18 -9.16 10.58
C ALA A 74 -11.79 -9.64 11.06
N ALA A 75 -10.72 -9.22 10.39
CA ALA A 75 -9.36 -9.63 10.70
C ALA A 75 -8.82 -8.85 11.90
N LEU A 76 -9.13 -7.55 12.02
CA LEU A 76 -8.60 -6.70 13.09
C LEU A 76 -8.91 -7.18 14.52
N PRO A 77 -10.13 -7.65 14.84
CA PRO A 77 -10.41 -8.21 16.15
C PRO A 77 -9.61 -9.47 16.50
N ARG A 78 -9.09 -10.19 15.50
CA ARG A 78 -8.28 -11.42 15.66
C ARG A 78 -6.78 -11.15 15.71
N ILE A 79 -6.35 -9.89 15.56
CA ILE A 79 -4.94 -9.49 15.54
C ILE A 79 -4.62 -8.77 16.84
N ASP A 80 -3.64 -9.27 17.59
CA ASP A 80 -3.22 -8.64 18.86
C ASP A 80 -2.19 -7.53 18.65
N MET A 81 -1.32 -7.65 17.64
CA MET A 81 -0.19 -6.75 17.41
C MET A 81 0.03 -6.51 15.91
N ILE A 82 0.62 -5.36 15.56
CA ILE A 82 0.98 -4.99 14.19
C ILE A 82 2.50 -5.03 14.04
N ALA A 83 3.02 -5.84 13.12
CA ALA A 83 4.46 -5.94 12.88
C ALA A 83 4.84 -5.38 11.50
N GLY A 84 5.72 -4.39 11.46
CA GLY A 84 6.27 -3.82 10.23
C GLY A 84 7.51 -4.58 9.75
N GLY A 85 7.51 -5.04 8.49
CA GLY A 85 8.72 -5.59 7.88
C GLY A 85 9.77 -4.50 7.61
N GLU A 86 11.02 -4.76 7.98
CA GLU A 86 12.13 -3.84 7.70
C GLU A 86 12.36 -3.68 6.18
N THR A 87 12.52 -2.47 5.64
CA THR A 87 12.43 -1.14 6.27
C THR A 87 11.15 -0.43 5.86
N ALA A 88 10.71 -0.63 4.61
CA ALA A 88 9.63 0.12 3.98
C ALA A 88 8.26 -0.15 4.61
N GLY A 89 8.07 -1.28 5.30
CA GLY A 89 6.81 -1.59 5.99
C GLY A 89 6.64 -0.86 7.32
N ILE A 90 7.73 -0.39 7.93
CA ILE A 90 7.73 0.22 9.27
C ILE A 90 6.79 1.44 9.36
N PRO A 91 6.83 2.43 8.44
CA PRO A 91 5.95 3.59 8.53
C PRO A 91 4.46 3.22 8.46
N TYR A 92 4.10 2.31 7.56
CA TYR A 92 2.72 1.84 7.42
C TYR A 92 2.24 1.10 8.66
N ALA A 93 3.06 0.20 9.19
CA ALA A 93 2.76 -0.51 10.44
C ALA A 93 2.57 0.46 11.60
N ALA A 94 3.38 1.53 11.69
CA ALA A 94 3.24 2.55 12.74
C ALA A 94 1.90 3.28 12.64
N TRP A 95 1.49 3.70 11.45
CA TRP A 95 0.20 4.39 11.27
C TRP A 95 -0.99 3.46 11.45
N ILE A 96 -0.88 2.19 11.05
CA ILE A 96 -1.93 1.19 11.27
C ILE A 96 -2.07 0.90 12.77
N ALA A 97 -0.96 0.67 13.47
CA ALA A 97 -0.96 0.45 14.91
C ALA A 97 -1.58 1.64 15.66
N ALA A 98 -1.15 2.86 15.33
CA ALA A 98 -1.72 4.08 15.90
C ALA A 98 -3.22 4.25 15.58
N GLY A 99 -3.64 3.92 14.36
CA GLY A 99 -5.04 4.01 13.93
C GLY A 99 -5.96 2.91 14.48
N THR A 100 -5.40 1.85 15.07
CA THR A 100 -6.15 0.69 15.59
C THR A 100 -5.96 0.47 17.09
N ASP A 101 -5.20 1.34 17.75
CA ASP A 101 -4.83 1.24 19.16
C ASP A 101 -4.23 -0.13 19.54
N LYS A 102 -3.35 -0.64 18.67
CA LYS A 102 -2.67 -1.93 18.86
C LYS A 102 -1.17 -1.74 19.08
N PRO A 103 -0.53 -2.61 19.90
CA PRO A 103 0.93 -2.65 20.01
C PRO A 103 1.61 -2.79 18.64
N MET A 104 2.72 -2.07 18.47
CA MET A 104 3.55 -2.13 17.27
C MET A 104 4.86 -2.87 17.52
N LEU A 105 5.24 -3.72 16.58
CA LEU A 105 6.56 -4.35 16.46
C LEU A 105 7.18 -4.02 15.09
N TYR A 106 8.46 -4.33 14.92
CA TYR A 106 9.07 -4.45 13.59
C TYR A 106 9.97 -5.68 13.52
N VAL A 107 10.12 -6.24 12.32
CA VAL A 107 10.89 -7.45 12.08
C VAL A 107 12.10 -7.13 11.22
N ARG A 108 13.29 -7.39 11.75
CA ARG A 108 14.56 -7.22 11.04
C ARG A 108 14.72 -8.28 9.95
N LYS A 109 15.36 -7.94 8.83
CA LYS A 109 15.66 -8.89 7.75
C LYS A 109 16.62 -9.99 8.16
N GLN A 110 17.53 -9.67 9.07
CA GLN A 110 18.49 -10.59 9.65
C GLN A 110 18.47 -10.42 11.18
N PRO A 111 18.67 -11.50 11.95
CA PRO A 111 18.73 -11.45 13.42
C PRO A 111 19.71 -10.41 13.97
#